data_AF-A0A7C6YWT3-F1
#
_entry.id   AF-A0A7C6YWT3-F1
#
_cell.length_a   1.000
_cell.length_b   1.000
_cell.length_c   1.000
_cell.angle_alpha   90.00
_cell.angle_beta   90.00
_cell.angle_gamma   90.00
#
_symmetry.space_group_name_H-M   'P 1'
#
loop_
_entity.id
_entity.type
_entity.pdbx_description
1 polymer ?
#
loop_
_entity_poly.entity_id
_entity_poly.type
_entity_poly.pdbx_seq_one_letter_code
_entity_poly.pdbx_strand_id
1 'polypeptide(L)'
;MKVRTAFKLIGRGFDNLWRHKGSSLAALVSITIALVVLGFYALTWFNIMNLTDSLLDNLEIRVFLKKPGTVSKIENLEGVEKSVYITPDKALNQMAESYQIKGEYLKNVLAENPLQASYSLKVKDSQTIPQIVEIVKAMPEVDDVVYGGQATDSLVNLQRISGGFGL
;
A
#
# COMPACT_ATOMS: atom_id res chain seq x y z
N MET A 1 55.67 8.52 19.02
CA MET A 1 55.97 9.68 18.15
C MET A 1 55.12 9.77 16.85
N LYS A 2 54.16 8.88 16.58
CA LYS A 2 53.46 8.81 15.28
C LYS A 2 52.17 9.66 15.18
N VAL A 3 51.43 9.84 16.28
CA VAL A 3 50.14 10.58 16.31
C VAL A 3 50.31 12.07 15.97
N ARG A 4 51.35 12.72 16.52
CA ARG A 4 51.65 14.14 16.23
C ARG A 4 51.96 14.40 14.75
N THR A 5 52.52 13.41 14.05
CA THR A 5 52.79 13.49 12.62
C THR A 5 51.52 13.36 11.80
N ALA A 6 50.60 12.47 12.17
CA ALA A 6 49.29 12.34 11.51
C ALA A 6 48.46 13.63 11.61
N PHE A 7 48.37 14.25 12.79
CA PHE A 7 47.68 15.54 12.96
C PHE A 7 48.34 16.67 12.17
N LYS A 8 49.68 16.71 12.07
CA LYS A 8 50.39 17.68 11.21
C LYS A 8 50.10 17.49 9.72
N LEU A 9 49.93 16.24 9.26
CA LEU A 9 49.60 15.95 7.87
C LEU A 9 48.15 16.37 7.53
N ILE A 10 47.20 16.14 8.44
CA ILE A 10 45.82 16.64 8.31
C ILE A 10 45.80 18.17 8.24
N GLY A 11 46.54 18.84 9.13
CA GLY A 11 46.64 20.31 9.12
C GLY A 11 47.18 20.88 7.81
N ARG A 12 48.24 20.26 7.25
CA ARG A 12 48.77 20.65 5.92
C ARG A 12 47.80 20.40 4.78
N GLY A 13 46.97 19.36 4.88
CA GLY A 13 45.89 19.10 3.93
C GLY A 13 44.85 20.23 3.93
N PHE A 14 44.43 20.69 5.11
CA PHE A 14 43.54 21.84 5.26
C PHE A 14 44.14 23.14 4.73
N ASP A 15 45.42 23.40 4.99
CA ASP A 15 46.12 24.57 4.43
C ASP A 15 46.13 24.54 2.89
N ASN A 16 46.28 23.35 2.29
CA ASN A 16 46.27 23.19 0.84
C ASN A 16 44.87 23.42 0.25
N LEU A 17 43.81 22.95 0.92
CA LEU A 17 42.41 23.25 0.55
C LEU A 17 42.10 24.74 0.67
N TRP A 18 42.60 25.41 1.71
CA TRP A 18 42.44 26.84 1.92
C TRP A 18 43.24 27.68 0.93
N ARG A 19 44.35 27.17 0.38
CA ARG A 19 45.11 27.86 -0.66
C ARG A 19 44.49 27.67 -2.05
N HIS A 20 43.80 26.55 -2.28
CA HIS A 20 43.07 26.24 -3.51
C HIS A 20 41.55 26.28 -3.31
N LYS A 21 41.04 27.41 -2.79
CA LYS A 21 39.63 27.59 -2.41
C LYS A 21 38.65 27.36 -3.57
N GLY A 22 38.98 27.83 -4.77
CA GLY A 22 38.09 27.71 -5.94
C GLY A 22 37.81 26.25 -6.32
N SER A 23 38.86 25.44 -6.48
CA SER A 23 38.72 24.02 -6.82
C SER A 23 38.12 23.21 -5.68
N SER A 24 38.46 23.52 -4.43
CA SER A 24 37.95 22.80 -3.25
C SER A 24 36.48 23.11 -2.99
N LEU A 25 36.04 24.35 -3.21
CA LEU A 25 34.64 24.75 -3.11
C LEU A 25 33.79 24.08 -4.21
N ALA A 26 34.30 24.03 -5.45
CA ALA A 26 33.62 23.35 -6.55
C ALA A 26 33.43 21.85 -6.25
N ALA A 27 34.47 21.18 -5.75
CA ALA A 27 34.38 19.78 -5.35
C ALA A 27 33.37 19.57 -4.20
N LEU A 28 33.39 20.44 -3.19
CA LEU A 28 32.44 20.37 -2.07
C LEU A 28 30.99 20.51 -2.56
N VAL A 29 30.71 21.51 -3.39
CA VAL A 29 29.37 21.73 -3.96
C VAL A 29 28.93 20.53 -4.79
N SER A 30 29.82 19.95 -5.60
CA SER A 30 29.50 18.75 -6.38
C SER A 30 29.13 17.56 -5.49
N ILE A 31 29.87 17.33 -4.41
CA ILE A 31 29.58 16.24 -3.46
C ILE A 31 28.26 16.52 -2.73
N THR A 32 28.03 17.76 -2.31
CA THR A 32 26.78 18.17 -1.67
C THR A 32 25.58 17.92 -2.58
N ILE A 33 25.65 18.32 -3.86
CA ILE A 33 24.56 18.08 -4.82
C ILE A 33 24.32 16.58 -5.00
N ALA A 34 25.39 15.78 -5.13
CA ALA A 34 25.25 14.33 -5.25
C ALA A 34 24.57 13.70 -4.03
N LEU A 35 24.96 14.11 -2.82
CA LEU A 35 24.32 13.65 -1.58
C LEU A 35 22.87 14.12 -1.46
N VAL A 36 22.54 15.33 -1.91
CA VAL A 36 21.16 15.84 -1.93
C VAL A 36 20.30 15.00 -2.87
N VAL A 37 20.80 14.68 -4.07
CA VAL A 37 20.08 13.81 -5.03
C VAL A 37 19.89 12.42 -4.45
N LEU A 38 20.92 11.82 -3.84
CA LEU A 38 20.83 10.53 -3.16
C LEU A 38 19.83 10.55 -2.00
N GLY A 39 19.86 11.59 -1.17
CA GLY A 39 18.95 11.77 -0.06
C GLY A 39 17.51 11.94 -0.53
N PHE A 40 17.29 12.73 -1.58
CA PHE A 40 15.98 12.87 -2.22
C PHE A 40 15.46 11.52 -2.72
N TYR A 41 16.29 10.76 -3.45
CA TYR A 41 15.93 9.43 -3.91
C TYR A 41 15.56 8.49 -2.76
N ALA A 42 16.36 8.45 -1.69
CA ALA A 42 16.09 7.63 -0.52
C ALA A 42 14.77 8.03 0.16
N LEU A 43 14.52 9.33 0.35
CA LEU A 43 13.27 9.83 0.94
C LEU A 43 12.07 9.46 0.08
N THR A 44 12.14 9.66 -1.24
CA THR A 44 11.08 9.26 -2.16
C THR A 44 10.84 7.76 -2.11
N TRP A 45 11.90 6.95 -2.08
CA TRP A 45 11.81 5.49 -1.99
C TRP A 45 11.09 5.05 -0.71
N PHE A 46 11.49 5.56 0.45
CA PHE A 46 10.82 5.25 1.72
C PHE A 46 9.38 5.73 1.75
N ASN A 47 9.09 6.90 1.16
CA ASN A 47 7.73 7.42 1.09
C ASN A 47 6.82 6.53 0.23
N ILE A 48 7.30 6.07 -0.92
CA ILE A 48 6.56 5.13 -1.80
C ILE A 48 6.30 3.81 -1.09
N MET A 49 7.29 3.27 -0.38
CA MET A 49 7.15 2.02 0.37
C MET A 49 6.06 2.15 1.44
N ASN A 50 6.11 3.21 2.26
CA ASN A 50 5.12 3.46 3.30
C ASN A 50 3.71 3.74 2.74
N LEU A 51 3.63 4.44 1.60
CA LEU A 51 2.36 4.66 0.90
C LEU A 51 1.78 3.33 0.41
N THR A 52 2.61 2.46 -0.15
CA THR A 52 2.19 1.15 -0.65
C THR A 52 1.68 0.26 0.49
N ASP A 53 2.40 0.19 1.60
CA ASP A 53 1.98 -0.59 2.78
C ASP A 53 0.64 -0.08 3.34
N SER A 54 0.48 1.25 3.43
CA SER A 54 -0.78 1.85 3.90
C SER A 54 -1.96 1.56 2.97
N LEU A 55 -1.72 1.55 1.65
CA LEU A 55 -2.75 1.18 0.68
C LEU A 55 -3.11 -0.30 0.79
N LEU A 56 -2.12 -1.17 1.00
CA LEU A 56 -2.32 -2.60 1.15
C LEU A 56 -3.07 -2.95 2.45
N ASP A 57 -2.73 -2.33 3.58
CA ASP A 57 -3.38 -2.59 4.89
C ASP A 57 -4.86 -2.16 4.96
N ASN A 58 -5.27 -1.25 4.06
CA ASN A 58 -6.66 -0.81 3.91
C ASN A 58 -7.41 -1.59 2.81
N LEU A 59 -6.79 -2.61 2.21
CA LEU A 59 -7.49 -3.46 1.25
C LEU A 59 -8.50 -4.35 1.98
N GLU A 60 -9.76 -4.15 1.60
CA GLU A 60 -10.85 -5.05 1.94
C GLU A 60 -11.21 -5.88 0.71
N ILE A 61 -11.35 -7.19 0.88
CA ILE A 61 -11.90 -8.08 -0.14
C ILE A 61 -13.42 -7.99 -0.04
N ARG A 62 -14.08 -7.61 -1.12
CA ARG A 62 -15.54 -7.61 -1.21
C ARG A 62 -16.03 -8.86 -1.95
N VAL A 63 -16.77 -9.70 -1.25
CA VAL A 63 -17.34 -10.95 -1.77
C VAL A 63 -18.83 -10.75 -1.99
N PHE A 64 -19.30 -10.87 -3.21
CA PHE A 64 -20.72 -10.78 -3.57
C PHE A 64 -21.37 -12.17 -3.56
N LEU A 65 -22.57 -12.25 -2.98
CA LEU A 65 -23.29 -13.52 -2.81
C LEU A 65 -24.43 -13.64 -3.81
N LYS A 66 -24.58 -14.84 -4.40
CA LYS A 66 -25.71 -15.15 -5.30
C LYS A 66 -27.06 -15.10 -4.58
N LYS A 67 -27.08 -15.49 -3.30
CA LYS A 67 -28.28 -15.48 -2.45
C LYS A 67 -27.93 -14.98 -1.05
N PRO A 68 -28.77 -14.13 -0.45
CA PRO A 68 -28.56 -13.68 0.93
C PRO A 68 -28.70 -14.86 1.90
N GLY A 69 -27.77 -14.99 2.86
CA GLY A 69 -27.89 -15.93 3.98
C GLY A 69 -27.15 -17.26 3.86
N THR A 70 -26.29 -17.48 2.87
CA THR A 70 -25.43 -18.68 2.80
C THR A 70 -24.01 -18.31 3.23
N VAL A 71 -23.73 -18.42 4.54
CA VAL A 71 -22.67 -17.60 5.18
C VAL A 71 -21.76 -18.28 6.20
N SER A 72 -22.06 -19.51 6.63
CA SER A 72 -21.32 -20.12 7.75
C SER A 72 -19.86 -20.50 7.44
N LYS A 73 -19.47 -20.57 6.16
CA LYS A 73 -18.12 -20.99 5.75
C LYS A 73 -17.13 -19.84 5.56
N ILE A 74 -17.61 -18.64 5.24
CA ILE A 74 -16.74 -17.50 4.94
C ILE A 74 -16.18 -16.89 6.24
N GLU A 75 -16.95 -16.92 7.33
CA GLU A 75 -16.55 -16.38 8.63
C GLU A 75 -15.42 -17.20 9.30
N ASN A 76 -15.22 -18.45 8.88
CA ASN A 76 -14.21 -19.36 9.45
C ASN A 76 -12.99 -19.57 8.53
N LEU A 77 -12.82 -18.74 7.49
CA LEU A 77 -11.66 -18.84 6.61
C LEU A 77 -10.37 -18.45 7.34
N GLU A 78 -9.39 -19.35 7.29
CA GLU A 78 -8.06 -19.15 7.86
C GLU A 78 -7.35 -17.99 7.13
N GLY A 79 -6.85 -17.00 7.88
CA GLY A 79 -6.22 -15.79 7.32
C GLY A 79 -7.11 -14.54 7.27
N VAL A 80 -8.42 -14.66 7.53
CA VAL A 80 -9.34 -13.53 7.67
C VAL A 80 -9.22 -12.94 9.09
N GLU A 81 -8.89 -11.65 9.19
CA GLU A 81 -8.84 -10.92 10.45
C GLU A 81 -10.24 -10.48 10.90
N LYS A 82 -11.07 -10.04 9.95
CA LYS A 82 -12.43 -9.56 10.22
C LYS A 82 -13.35 -9.79 9.04
N SER A 83 -14.56 -10.28 9.29
CA SER A 83 -15.64 -10.37 8.30
C SER A 83 -16.80 -9.48 8.72
N VAL A 84 -17.36 -8.72 7.78
CA VAL A 84 -18.52 -7.85 8.01
C VAL A 84 -19.53 -8.09 6.90
N TYR A 85 -20.73 -8.55 7.29
CA TYR A 85 -21.84 -8.66 6.36
C TYR A 85 -22.44 -7.29 6.04
N ILE A 86 -22.63 -7.03 4.75
CA ILE A 86 -23.22 -5.82 4.20
C ILE A 86 -24.51 -6.21 3.48
N THR A 87 -25.64 -5.76 4.02
CA THR A 87 -26.94 -5.94 3.40
C THR A 87 -27.07 -5.06 2.15
N PRO A 88 -27.92 -5.44 1.17
CA PRO A 88 -28.22 -4.63 0.00
C PRO A 88 -28.56 -3.16 0.30
N ASP A 89 -29.39 -2.91 1.31
CA ASP A 89 -29.75 -1.53 1.72
C ASP A 89 -28.55 -0.76 2.28
N LYS A 90 -27.68 -1.43 3.06
CA LYS A 90 -26.48 -0.79 3.61
C LYS A 90 -25.46 -0.48 2.51
N ALA A 91 -25.31 -1.37 1.53
CA ALA A 91 -24.48 -1.14 0.36
C ALA A 91 -24.97 0.08 -0.45
N LEU A 92 -26.29 0.24 -0.60
CA LEU A 92 -26.88 1.38 -1.30
C LEU A 92 -26.59 2.70 -0.57
N ASN A 93 -26.74 2.72 0.74
CA ASN A 93 -26.44 3.91 1.54
C ASN A 93 -24.95 4.29 1.48
N GLN A 94 -24.04 3.31 1.57
CA GLN A 94 -22.60 3.57 1.44
C GLN A 94 -22.22 4.09 0.05
N MET A 95 -22.86 3.56 -1.00
CA MET A 95 -22.69 4.07 -2.36
C MET A 95 -23.18 5.52 -2.44
N ALA A 96 -24.36 5.81 -1.89
CA ALA A 96 -24.92 7.15 -1.88
C ALA A 96 -23.99 8.17 -1.21
N GLU A 97 -23.47 7.83 -0.01
CA GLU A 97 -22.49 8.64 0.72
C GLU A 97 -21.23 8.91 -0.12
N SER A 98 -20.71 7.89 -0.79
CA SER A 98 -19.50 8.02 -1.63
C SER A 98 -19.69 8.98 -2.81
N TYR A 99 -20.90 9.05 -3.37
CA TYR A 99 -21.25 9.98 -4.45
C TYR A 99 -21.83 11.31 -3.96
N GLN A 100 -21.89 11.54 -2.65
CA GLN A 100 -22.54 12.71 -2.03
C GLN A 100 -24.02 12.86 -2.43
N ILE A 101 -24.67 11.75 -2.78
CA ILE A 101 -26.08 11.69 -3.10
C ILE A 101 -26.82 11.19 -1.85
N LYS A 102 -27.99 11.75 -1.56
CA LYS A 102 -28.84 11.22 -0.48
C LYS A 102 -29.34 9.83 -0.88
N GLY A 103 -29.09 8.81 -0.05
CA GLY A 103 -29.47 7.41 -0.34
C GLY A 103 -30.96 7.22 -0.63
N GLU A 104 -31.81 8.04 -0.03
CA GLU A 104 -33.25 8.08 -0.29
C GLU A 104 -33.60 8.47 -1.74
N TYR A 105 -32.80 9.32 -2.38
CA TYR A 105 -33.00 9.69 -3.79
C TYR A 105 -32.65 8.53 -4.71
N LEU A 106 -31.58 7.80 -4.42
CA LEU A 106 -31.23 6.60 -5.18
C LEU A 106 -32.30 5.52 -5.01
N LYS A 107 -32.83 5.34 -3.80
CA LYS A 107 -33.91 4.38 -3.51
C LYS A 107 -35.23 4.72 -4.22
N ASN A 108 -35.51 6.01 -4.43
CA ASN A 108 -36.71 6.46 -5.14
C ASN A 108 -36.56 6.40 -6.67
N VAL A 109 -35.33 6.49 -7.20
CA VAL A 109 -35.04 6.40 -8.64
C VAL A 109 -34.87 4.95 -9.10
N LEU A 110 -34.34 4.08 -8.24
CA LEU A 110 -34.18 2.65 -8.50
C LEU A 110 -35.47 1.91 -8.11
N ALA A 111 -36.21 1.38 -9.09
CA ALA A 111 -37.45 0.64 -8.85
C ALA A 111 -37.24 -0.62 -7.98
N GLU A 112 -36.08 -1.25 -8.08
CA GLU A 112 -35.58 -2.31 -7.19
C GLU A 112 -34.09 -2.07 -6.92
N ASN A 113 -33.61 -2.50 -5.75
CA ASN A 113 -32.19 -2.36 -5.39
C ASN A 113 -31.35 -3.38 -6.17
N PRO A 114 -30.49 -2.95 -7.13
CA PRO A 114 -29.68 -3.86 -7.92
C PRO A 114 -28.46 -4.41 -7.15
N LEU A 115 -28.19 -3.88 -5.95
CA LEU A 115 -27.01 -4.28 -5.18
C LEU A 115 -27.24 -5.61 -4.49
N GLN A 116 -26.33 -6.53 -4.73
CA GLN A 116 -26.32 -7.83 -4.06
C GLN A 116 -25.84 -7.70 -2.62
N ALA A 117 -26.18 -8.68 -1.78
CA ALA A 117 -25.58 -8.82 -0.46
C ALA A 117 -24.07 -9.14 -0.62
N SER A 118 -23.24 -8.56 0.24
CA SER A 118 -21.79 -8.77 0.18
C SER A 118 -21.16 -8.93 1.56
N TYR A 119 -20.01 -9.57 1.60
CA TYR A 119 -19.11 -9.56 2.74
C TYR A 119 -17.91 -8.67 2.45
N SER A 120 -17.57 -7.80 3.40
CA SER A 120 -16.25 -7.20 3.46
C SER A 120 -15.37 -8.07 4.36
N LEU A 121 -14.27 -8.58 3.80
CA LEU A 121 -13.27 -9.36 4.50
C LEU A 121 -11.99 -8.55 4.58
N LYS A 122 -11.51 -8.34 5.80
CA LYS A 122 -10.17 -7.82 6.07
C LYS A 122 -9.23 -9.00 6.29
N VAL A 123 -8.17 -9.06 5.50
CA VAL A 123 -7.17 -10.13 5.55
C VAL A 123 -6.00 -9.68 6.41
N LYS A 124 -5.42 -10.62 7.17
CA LYS A 124 -4.30 -10.33 8.08
C LYS A 124 -2.99 -10.04 7.33
N ASP A 125 -2.78 -10.68 6.18
CA ASP A 125 -1.61 -10.49 5.33
C ASP A 125 -2.04 -10.25 3.87
N SER A 126 -1.75 -9.06 3.36
CA SER A 126 -2.08 -8.63 2.01
C SER A 126 -1.46 -9.53 0.92
N GLN A 127 -0.38 -10.25 1.22
CA GLN A 127 0.24 -11.21 0.30
C GLN A 127 -0.60 -12.48 0.10
N THR A 128 -1.48 -12.81 1.05
CA THR A 128 -2.36 -13.99 1.00
C THR A 128 -3.69 -13.71 0.30
N ILE A 129 -3.99 -12.44 -0.04
CA ILE A 129 -5.22 -12.02 -0.71
C ILE A 129 -5.50 -12.86 -1.98
N PRO A 130 -4.54 -13.07 -2.92
CA PRO A 130 -4.82 -13.83 -4.13
C PRO A 130 -5.26 -15.27 -3.86
N GLN A 131 -4.64 -15.92 -2.88
CA GLN A 131 -4.96 -17.31 -2.49
C GLN A 131 -6.35 -17.40 -1.86
N ILE A 132 -6.69 -16.46 -0.97
CA ILE A 132 -8.01 -16.39 -0.34
C ILE A 132 -9.08 -16.10 -1.40
N VAL A 133 -8.80 -15.21 -2.35
CA VAL A 133 -9.74 -14.90 -3.44
C VAL A 133 -10.01 -16.12 -4.30
N GLU A 134 -9.01 -16.92 -4.66
CA GLU A 134 -9.21 -18.18 -5.41
C GLU A 134 -10.09 -19.17 -4.63
N ILE A 135 -9.83 -19.35 -3.34
CA ILE A 135 -10.62 -20.23 -2.46
C ILE A 135 -12.08 -19.78 -2.39
N VAL A 136 -12.30 -18.47 -2.23
CA VAL A 136 -13.65 -17.89 -2.11
C VAL A 136 -14.38 -17.93 -3.45
N LYS A 137 -13.71 -17.64 -4.58
CA LYS A 137 -14.31 -17.74 -5.93
C LYS A 137 -14.73 -19.17 -6.29
N ALA A 138 -14.05 -20.18 -5.76
CA ALA A 138 -14.43 -21.58 -5.96
C ALA A 138 -15.71 -21.99 -5.21
N MET A 139 -16.22 -21.16 -4.29
CA MET A 139 -17.44 -21.49 -3.54
C MET A 139 -18.68 -21.28 -4.41
N PRO A 140 -19.62 -22.25 -4.44
CA PRO A 140 -20.80 -22.17 -5.31
C PRO A 140 -21.77 -21.03 -4.95
N GLU A 141 -21.72 -20.57 -3.70
CA GLU A 141 -22.57 -19.53 -3.11
C GLU A 141 -22.11 -18.11 -3.45
N VAL A 142 -20.88 -17.97 -3.95
CA VAL A 142 -20.27 -16.71 -4.35
C VAL A 142 -20.59 -16.41 -5.81
N ASP A 143 -20.96 -15.17 -6.09
CA ASP A 143 -21.20 -14.67 -7.45
C ASP A 143 -19.93 -14.08 -8.02
N ASP A 144 -19.35 -13.11 -7.30
CA ASP A 144 -18.11 -12.46 -7.69
C ASP A 144 -17.28 -12.06 -6.47
N VAL A 145 -15.97 -11.94 -6.65
CA VAL A 145 -15.04 -11.47 -5.63
C VAL A 145 -14.22 -10.34 -6.21
N VAL A 146 -14.40 -9.16 -5.63
CA VAL A 146 -13.69 -7.94 -5.99
C VAL A 146 -12.74 -7.60 -4.86
N TYR A 147 -11.45 -7.62 -5.17
CA TYR A 147 -10.40 -7.03 -4.37
C TYR A 147 -9.76 -5.92 -5.22
N GLY A 148 -9.22 -4.87 -4.59
CA GLY A 148 -8.71 -3.67 -5.29
C GLY A 148 -8.00 -4.03 -6.60
N GLY A 149 -8.43 -3.45 -7.72
CA GLY A 149 -8.22 -3.97 -9.09
C GLY A 149 -6.76 -4.08 -9.57
N GLN A 150 -6.53 -4.15 -10.89
CA GLN A 150 -5.22 -4.45 -11.51
C GLN A 150 -4.03 -3.61 -10.98
N ALA A 151 -4.28 -2.39 -10.48
CA ALA A 151 -3.26 -1.58 -9.84
C ALA A 151 -2.68 -2.24 -8.57
N THR A 152 -3.50 -2.96 -7.81
CA THR A 152 -3.11 -3.65 -6.58
C THR A 152 -2.27 -4.89 -6.85
N ASP A 153 -2.54 -5.65 -7.92
CA ASP A 153 -1.68 -6.79 -8.31
C ASP A 153 -0.24 -6.31 -8.58
N SER A 154 -0.10 -5.11 -9.16
CA SER A 154 1.18 -4.46 -9.38
C SER A 154 1.85 -4.04 -8.06
N LEU A 155 1.09 -3.51 -7.10
CA LEU A 155 1.59 -3.12 -5.77
C LEU A 155 2.03 -4.35 -4.95
N VAL A 156 1.27 -5.44 -4.97
CA VAL A 156 1.62 -6.71 -4.31
C VAL A 156 2.91 -7.27 -4.92
N ASN A 157 3.04 -7.25 -6.25
CA ASN A 157 4.28 -7.69 -6.92
C ASN A 157 5.48 -6.80 -6.58
N LEU A 158 5.29 -5.48 -6.48
CA LEU A 158 6.34 -4.56 -6.04
C LEU A 158 6.79 -4.87 -4.61
N GLN A 159 5.85 -5.15 -3.70
CA GLN A 159 6.17 -5.52 -2.33
C GLN A 159 6.90 -6.88 -2.25
N ARG A 160 6.58 -7.84 -3.12
CA ARG A 160 7.32 -9.12 -3.20
C ARG A 160 8.76 -8.93 -3.68
N ILE A 161 8.95 -8.04 -4.67
CA ILE A 161 10.28 -7.73 -5.20
C ILE A 161 11.10 -6.96 -4.16
N SER A 162 10.52 -5.96 -3.48
CA SER A 162 11.22 -5.17 -2.46
C SER A 162 11.46 -5.96 -1.17
N GLY A 163 10.50 -6.79 -0.75
CA GLY A 163 10.61 -7.67 0.42
C GLY A 163 11.65 -8.78 0.27
N GLY A 164 11.99 -9.18 -0.98
CA GLY A 164 13.06 -10.14 -1.26
C GLY A 164 14.49 -9.60 -1.06
N PHE A 165 14.66 -8.28 -0.93
CA PHE A 165 15.96 -7.64 -0.63
C PHE A 165 16.12 -7.30 0.87
N GLY A 166 15.18 -7.73 1.71
CA GLY A 166 15.18 -7.55 3.17
C GLY A 166 15.65 -8.79 3.94
N LEU A 167 16.80 -9.36 3.55
CA LEU A 167 17.69 -10.16 4.40
C LEU A 167 19.14 -9.73 4.14
#